data_AF-A0A1F9F1D6-F1
#
_entry.id   AF-A0A1F9F1D6-F1
#
_cell.length_a   1.000
_cell.length_b   1.000
_cell.length_c   1.000
_cell.angle_alpha   90.00
_cell.angle_beta   90.00
_cell.angle_gamma   90.00
#
_symmetry.space_group_name_H-M   'P 1'
#
loop_
_entity.id
_entity.type
_entity.pdbx_description
1 polymer ?
#
loop_
_entity_poly.entity_id
_entity_poly.type
_entity_poly.pdbx_seq_one_letter_code
_entity_poly.pdbx_strand_id
1 'polypeptide(L)'
;MRWLLLTLLAAAAATVGACQDPCVALAERICACEPTESDRRSCRNDRIVNRTSQVSIDDEDRELCSAKLDTCTCGALDENDLDACGFVVAPEGE
;
A
#
# COMPACT_ATOMS: atom_id res chain seq x y z
N MET A 1 -25.76 -11.98 -42.55
CA MET A 1 -24.44 -11.33 -42.36
C MET A 1 -24.44 -10.06 -41.47
N ARG A 2 -25.56 -9.61 -40.87
CA ARG A 2 -25.59 -8.41 -39.97
C ARG A 2 -25.59 -8.73 -38.46
N TRP A 3 -25.55 -10.00 -38.10
CA TRP A 3 -25.60 -10.48 -36.71
C TRP A 3 -24.23 -10.86 -36.12
N LEU A 4 -23.18 -10.96 -36.96
CA LEU A 4 -21.83 -11.34 -36.51
C LEU A 4 -20.98 -10.16 -36.02
N LEU A 5 -21.43 -8.92 -36.22
CA LEU A 5 -20.68 -7.71 -35.85
C LEU A 5 -20.97 -7.21 -34.43
N LEU A 6 -22.03 -7.71 -33.78
CA LEU A 6 -22.45 -7.22 -32.45
C LEU A 6 -21.81 -7.97 -31.27
N THR A 7 -21.22 -9.15 -31.50
CA THR A 7 -20.61 -9.96 -30.42
C THR A 7 -19.13 -9.69 -30.20
N LEU A 8 -18.44 -8.98 -31.10
CA LEU A 8 -16.99 -8.75 -31.00
C LEU A 8 -16.58 -7.56 -30.11
N LEU A 9 -17.54 -6.79 -29.58
CA LEU A 9 -17.25 -5.56 -28.82
C LEU A 9 -17.31 -5.71 -27.29
N ALA A 10 -17.50 -6.93 -26.77
CA ALA A 10 -17.72 -7.17 -25.33
C ALA A 10 -16.48 -7.68 -24.57
N ALA A 11 -15.34 -7.89 -25.24
CA ALA A 11 -14.18 -8.56 -24.65
C ALA A 11 -12.95 -7.64 -24.56
N ALA A 12 -13.08 -6.46 -23.96
CA ALA A 12 -11.92 -5.61 -23.69
C ALA A 12 -12.17 -4.65 -22.51
N ALA A 13 -12.70 -5.17 -21.40
CA ALA A 13 -12.66 -4.49 -20.11
C ALA A 13 -11.90 -5.36 -19.10
N ALA A 14 -10.70 -5.79 -19.47
CA ALA A 14 -9.71 -6.19 -18.48
C ALA A 14 -9.26 -4.90 -17.80
N THR A 15 -10.00 -4.48 -16.78
CA THR A 15 -9.54 -3.49 -15.81
C THR A 15 -8.25 -4.04 -15.22
N VAL A 16 -7.12 -3.53 -15.71
CA VAL A 16 -5.86 -3.53 -14.99
C VAL A 16 -6.09 -2.75 -13.70
N GLY A 17 -6.70 -3.41 -12.71
CA GLY A 17 -6.42 -3.10 -11.33
C GLY A 17 -4.94 -3.34 -11.20
N ALA A 18 -4.15 -2.26 -11.20
CA ALA A 18 -2.79 -2.35 -10.72
C ALA A 18 -2.91 -2.95 -9.32
N CYS A 19 -2.50 -4.20 -9.16
CA CYS A 19 -2.25 -4.78 -7.85
C CYS A 19 -1.13 -3.94 -7.24
N GLN A 20 -1.49 -2.80 -6.67
CA GLN A 20 -0.57 -2.00 -5.90
C GLN A 20 -0.21 -2.84 -4.68
N ASP A 21 1.08 -3.03 -4.45
CA ASP A 21 1.56 -3.78 -3.30
C ASP A 21 0.96 -3.18 -2.02
N PRO A 22 0.35 -4.00 -1.14
CA PRO A 22 -0.38 -3.49 0.02
C PRO A 22 0.53 -2.79 1.02
N CYS A 23 1.82 -3.16 1.08
CA CYS A 23 2.79 -2.46 1.93
C CYS A 23 3.14 -1.09 1.35
N VAL A 24 3.23 -0.96 0.02
CA VAL A 24 3.35 0.35 -0.64
C VAL A 24 2.11 1.20 -0.37
N ALA A 25 0.90 0.63 -0.46
CA ALA A 25 -0.34 1.35 -0.18
C ALA A 25 -0.42 1.81 1.29
N LEU A 26 0.05 0.98 2.24
CA LEU A 26 0.11 1.33 3.65
C LEU A 26 1.14 2.45 3.90
N ALA A 27 2.33 2.36 3.30
CA ALA A 27 3.35 3.41 3.40
C ALA A 27 2.85 4.74 2.82
N GLU A 28 2.14 4.71 1.69
CA GLU A 28 1.48 5.89 1.12
C GLU A 28 0.48 6.52 2.08
N ARG A 29 -0.32 5.69 2.77
CA ARG A 29 -1.31 6.14 3.76
C ARG A 29 -0.65 6.78 4.97
N ILE A 30 0.41 6.18 5.50
CA ILE A 30 1.21 6.75 6.60
C ILE A 30 1.79 8.10 6.16
N CYS A 31 2.44 8.15 5.00
CA CYS A 31 3.07 9.38 4.53
C CYS A 31 2.06 10.48 4.21
N ALA A 32 0.81 10.16 3.89
CA ALA A 32 -0.24 11.16 3.68
C ALA A 32 -0.59 11.94 4.95
N CYS A 33 -0.27 11.40 6.14
CA CYS A 33 -0.52 12.03 7.43
C CYS A 33 0.49 13.13 7.78
N GLU A 34 1.59 13.24 7.03
CA GLU A 34 2.60 14.28 7.27
C GLU A 34 2.03 15.70 7.05
N PRO A 35 2.44 16.69 7.87
CA PRO A 35 1.79 17.99 7.95
C PRO A 35 2.05 18.87 6.72
N THR A 36 3.21 18.74 6.08
CA THR A 36 3.59 19.54 4.92
C THR A 36 3.87 18.68 3.68
N GLU A 37 3.75 19.25 2.48
CA GLU A 37 4.07 18.53 1.24
C GLU A 37 5.53 18.07 1.19
N SER A 38 6.45 18.87 1.75
CA SER A 38 7.87 18.53 1.85
C SER A 38 8.06 17.28 2.70
N ASP A 39 7.39 17.20 3.86
CA ASP A 39 7.47 16.05 4.77
C ASP A 39 6.87 14.79 4.13
N ARG A 40 5.72 14.91 3.46
CA ARG A 40 5.09 13.81 2.69
C ARG A 40 6.05 13.26 1.64
N ARG A 41 6.74 14.15 0.92
CA ARG A 41 7.69 13.77 -0.12
C ARG A 41 8.92 13.09 0.46
N SER A 42 9.44 13.59 1.59
CA SER A 42 10.55 12.96 2.29
C SER A 42 10.15 11.56 2.77
N CYS A 43 8.99 11.45 3.44
CA CYS A 43 8.46 10.17 3.91
C CYS A 43 8.32 9.14 2.78
N ARG A 44 7.74 9.53 1.64
CA ARG A 44 7.61 8.63 0.47
C ARG A 44 8.97 8.16 -0.04
N ASN A 45 9.94 9.05 -0.16
CA ASN A 45 11.28 8.68 -0.58
C ASN A 45 11.91 7.67 0.39
N ASP A 46 11.79 7.92 1.69
CA ASP A 46 12.42 7.09 2.71
C ASP A 46 11.76 5.71 2.85
N ARG A 47 10.43 5.64 2.75
CA ARG A 47 9.65 4.42 3.03
C ARG A 47 9.31 3.59 1.81
N ILE A 48 9.17 4.23 0.64
CA ILE A 48 8.79 3.54 -0.59
C ILE A 48 10.02 3.46 -1.48
N VAL A 49 10.51 4.59 -1.98
CA VAL A 49 11.57 4.60 -3.01
C VAL A 49 12.84 3.91 -2.51
N ASN A 50 13.30 4.26 -1.32
CA ASN A 50 14.54 3.71 -0.77
C ASN A 50 14.37 2.25 -0.33
N ARG A 51 13.26 1.88 0.31
CA ARG A 51 13.12 0.55 0.93
C ARG A 51 12.60 -0.55 0.01
N THR A 52 11.77 -0.25 -0.98
CA THR A 52 11.21 -1.29 -1.87
C THR A 52 12.28 -2.05 -2.66
N SER A 53 13.46 -1.45 -2.86
CA SER A 53 14.60 -2.11 -3.52
C SER A 53 15.55 -2.83 -2.56
N GLN A 54 15.38 -2.63 -1.25
CA GLN A 54 16.30 -3.12 -0.21
C GLN A 54 15.71 -4.25 0.63
N VAL A 55 14.39 -4.35 0.71
CA VAL A 55 13.68 -5.35 1.50
C VAL A 55 12.82 -6.20 0.57
N SER A 56 13.02 -7.52 0.61
CA SER A 56 12.11 -8.47 -0.01
C SER A 56 10.88 -8.62 0.88
N ILE A 57 9.76 -8.07 0.41
CA ILE A 57 8.44 -8.26 1.02
C ILE A 57 7.91 -9.63 0.56
N ASP A 58 7.67 -10.53 1.50
CA ASP A 58 7.03 -11.82 1.21
C ASP A 58 5.49 -11.71 1.29
N ASP A 59 4.80 -12.84 1.10
CA ASP A 59 3.34 -12.83 1.09
C ASP A 59 2.75 -12.65 2.49
N GLU A 60 3.45 -13.08 3.55
CA GLU A 60 3.02 -12.89 4.94
C GLU A 60 3.08 -11.40 5.30
N ASP A 61 4.17 -10.71 4.93
CA ASP A 61 4.29 -9.26 5.05
C ASP A 61 3.17 -8.53 4.30
N ARG A 62 2.82 -8.97 3.09
CA ARG A 62 1.73 -8.37 2.29
C ARG A 62 0.38 -8.52 2.98
N GLU A 63 0.11 -9.68 3.58
CA GLU A 63 -1.11 -9.92 4.34
C GLU A 63 -1.18 -9.02 5.58
N LEU A 64 -0.07 -8.89 6.31
CA LEU A 64 0.02 -7.97 7.46
C LEU A 64 -0.23 -6.53 7.05
N CYS A 65 0.42 -6.05 5.98
CA CYS A 65 0.19 -4.71 5.46
C CYS A 65 -1.26 -4.50 5.03
N SER A 66 -1.87 -5.50 4.39
CA SER A 66 -3.27 -5.46 3.96
C SER A 66 -4.21 -5.34 5.15
N ALA A 67 -3.97 -6.11 6.22
CA ALA A 67 -4.77 -6.06 7.44
C ALA A 67 -4.70 -4.69 8.14
N LYS A 68 -3.55 -4.00 8.05
CA LYS A 68 -3.34 -2.68 8.66
C LYS A 68 -3.86 -1.52 7.82
N LEU A 69 -4.22 -1.72 6.55
CA LEU A 69 -4.75 -0.64 5.69
C LEU A 69 -6.04 -0.01 6.25
N ASP A 70 -6.89 -0.79 6.90
CA ASP A 70 -8.14 -0.32 7.50
C ASP A 70 -7.93 0.34 8.87
N THR A 71 -6.97 -0.13 9.66
CA THR A 71 -6.72 0.34 11.04
C THR A 71 -5.75 1.52 11.09
N CYS A 72 -4.82 1.62 10.15
CA CYS A 72 -3.82 2.68 10.12
C CYS A 72 -4.45 4.00 9.67
N THR A 73 -4.75 4.86 10.64
CA THR A 73 -5.28 6.20 10.42
C THR A 73 -4.31 7.25 10.93
N CYS A 74 -4.42 8.48 10.42
CA CYS A 74 -3.62 9.59 10.95
C CYS A 74 -3.93 9.88 12.43
N GLY A 75 -5.17 9.61 12.88
CA GLY A 75 -5.53 9.69 14.29
C GLY A 75 -4.74 8.69 15.13
N ALA A 76 -4.68 7.42 14.70
CA ALA A 76 -3.87 6.41 15.36
C ALA A 76 -2.38 6.81 15.43
N LEU A 77 -1.83 7.41 14.37
CA LEU A 77 -0.45 7.91 14.39
C LEU A 77 -0.24 9.09 15.36
N ASP A 78 -1.20 10.03 15.42
CA ASP A 78 -1.18 11.18 16.34
C ASP A 78 -1.29 10.73 17.80
N GLU A 79 -2.11 9.70 18.06
CA GLU A 79 -2.28 9.05 19.36
C GLU A 79 -1.12 8.09 19.72
N ASN A 80 -0.11 7.99 18.86
CA ASN A 80 1.04 7.09 19.00
C ASN A 80 0.67 5.59 19.02
N ASP A 81 -0.48 5.22 18.48
CA ASP A 81 -0.90 3.84 18.26
C ASP A 81 -0.22 3.25 17.01
N LEU A 82 1.08 2.99 17.17
CA LEU A 82 1.93 2.51 16.09
C LEU A 82 1.60 1.06 15.68
N ASP A 83 0.97 0.27 16.56
CA ASP A 83 0.52 -1.09 16.25
C ASP A 83 -0.53 -1.07 15.13
N ALA A 84 -1.46 -0.12 15.16
CA ALA A 84 -2.49 0.04 14.14
C ALA A 84 -1.91 0.24 12.73
N CYS A 85 -0.65 0.65 12.63
CA CYS A 85 0.10 0.86 11.39
C CYS A 85 1.22 -0.15 11.13
N GLY A 86 1.30 -1.24 11.91
CA GLY A 86 2.23 -2.34 11.67
C GLY A 86 3.69 -2.04 12.06
N PHE A 87 3.92 -1.06 12.94
CA PHE A 87 5.26 -0.73 13.46
C PHE A 87 5.69 -1.60 14.64
N VAL A 88 4.99 -2.70 14.92
CA VAL A 88 5.47 -3.67 15.89
C VAL A 88 6.84 -4.15 15.43
N VAL A 89 7.85 -3.86 16.25
CA VAL A 89 9.19 -4.41 16.11
C VAL A 89 9.00 -5.92 16.04
N ALA A 90 9.31 -6.55 14.90
CA ALA A 90 9.52 -8.00 14.90
C ALA A 90 10.49 -8.29 16.06
N PRO A 91 10.22 -9.29 16.92
CA PRO A 91 11.18 -9.64 17.95
C PRO A 91 12.50 -9.97 17.24
N GLU A 92 13.52 -9.15 17.47
CA GLU A 92 14.84 -9.37 16.94
C GLU A 92 15.42 -10.61 17.62
N GLY A 93 15.22 -11.77 16.99
CA GLY A 93 15.93 -13.01 17.28
C GLY A 93 15.19 -13.97 18.21
N GLU A 94 14.97 -15.19 17.71
CA GLU A 94 15.13 -16.48 18.40
C GLU A 94 15.56 -17.55 17.40
#